data_AF-A0A1W9Q8W7-F1
#
_entry.id   AF-A0A1W9Q8W7-F1
#
_cell.length_a   1.000
_cell.length_b   1.000
_cell.length_c   1.000
_cell.angle_alpha   90.00
_cell.angle_beta   90.00
_cell.angle_gamma   90.00
#
_symmetry.space_group_name_H-M   'P 1'
#
loop_
_entity.id
_entity.type
_entity.pdbx_description
1 polymer ?
#
loop_
_entity_poly.entity_id
_entity_poly.type
_entity_poly.pdbx_seq_one_letter_code
_entity_poly.pdbx_strand_id
1 'polypeptide(L)' 'MGLDEFAGKRALVTGGLGFIGSNLVRSLAGLGAQVSVIDALIPQHGGDLYNLEGLEDRVHVV' A
#
# COMPACT_ATOMS: atom_id res chain seq x y z
N MET A 1 9.03 -16.75 -10.08
CA MET A 1 7.84 -15.92 -9.91
C MET A 1 7.79 -14.96 -11.08
N GLY A 2 6.68 -14.93 -11.82
CA GLY A 2 6.49 -13.95 -12.90
C GLY A 2 6.10 -12.59 -12.32
N LEU A 3 6.35 -11.51 -13.04
CA LEU A 3 5.93 -10.15 -12.64
C LEU A 3 4.41 -10.04 -12.47
N ASP A 4 3.63 -10.95 -13.06
CA ASP A 4 2.17 -10.94 -13.04
C ASP A 4 1.57 -11.67 -11.82
N GLU A 5 2.38 -12.17 -10.90
CA GLU A 5 1.91 -13.06 -9.82
C GLU A 5 0.92 -12.40 -8.85
N PHE A 6 0.90 -11.07 -8.78
CA PHE A 6 0.02 -10.31 -7.90
C PHE A 6 -1.16 -9.67 -8.64
N ALA A 7 -1.22 -9.76 -9.97
CA ALA A 7 -2.31 -9.18 -10.76
C ALA A 7 -3.66 -9.77 -10.34
N GLY A 8 -4.62 -8.91 -9.99
CA GLY A 8 -5.96 -9.28 -9.55
C GLY A 8 -6.04 -9.91 -8.15
N LYS A 9 -4.92 -10.15 -7.46
CA LYS A 9 -4.93 -10.63 -6.08
C LYS A 9 -5.29 -9.51 -5.12
N ARG A 10 -5.96 -9.88 -4.02
CA ARG A 10 -6.26 -8.97 -2.91
C ARG A 10 -5.12 -9.01 -1.90
N ALA A 11 -4.58 -7.86 -1.54
CA ALA A 11 -3.51 -7.72 -0.56
C ALA A 11 -3.92 -6.74 0.55
N LEU A 12 -3.74 -7.14 1.80
CA LEU A 12 -3.88 -6.26 2.96
C LEU A 12 -2.48 -5.91 3.47
N VAL A 13 -2.16 -4.62 3.50
CA VAL A 13 -0.90 -4.11 4.06
C VAL A 13 -1.19 -3.40 5.38
N THR A 14 -0.61 -3.89 6.47
CA THR A 14 -0.64 -3.20 7.77
C THR A 14 0.60 -2.32 7.90
N GLY A 15 0.46 -1.13 8.50
CA GLY A 15 1.54 -0.13 8.53
C GLY A 15 1.87 0.45 7.15
N GLY A 16 0.90 0.46 6.23
CA GLY A 16 1.12 0.80 4.82
C GLY A 16 1.34 2.29 4.55
N LEU A 17 1.19 3.16 5.55
CA LEU A 17 1.47 4.59 5.42
C LEU A 17 2.90 4.96 5.90
N GLY A 18 3.65 4.01 6.47
CA GLY A 18 5.07 4.22 6.81
C GLY A 18 6.02 4.06 5.62
N PHE A 19 7.33 4.24 5.85
CA PHE A 19 8.35 4.18 4.77
C PHE A 19 8.36 2.85 4.00
N ILE A 20 8.50 1.72 4.70
CA ILE A 20 8.55 0.39 4.05
C ILE A 20 7.17 0.01 3.51
N GLY A 21 6.13 0.23 4.32
CA GLY A 21 4.75 -0.12 3.96
C GLY A 21 4.28 0.57 2.69
N SER A 22 4.52 1.87 2.55
CA SER A 22 4.08 2.63 1.36
C SER A 22 4.80 2.20 0.08
N ASN A 23 6.08 1.85 0.16
CA ASN A 23 6.81 1.29 -0.98
C ASN A 23 6.30 -0.11 -1.37
N LEU A 24 5.92 -0.93 -0.40
CA LEU A 24 5.27 -2.22 -0.65
C LEU A 24 3.90 -2.03 -1.33
N VAL A 25 3.09 -1.09 -0.84
CA VAL A 25 1.79 -0.72 -1.43
C VAL A 25 1.97 -0.28 -2.88
N ARG A 26 2.92 0.62 -3.15
CA ARG A 26 3.24 1.11 -4.51
C ARG A 26 3.63 -0.04 -5.44
N SER A 27 4.45 -0.96 -4.95
CA SER A 27 4.90 -2.13 -5.72
C SER A 27 3.74 -3.06 -6.03
N LEU A 28 2.93 -3.43 -5.04
CA LEU A 28 1.76 -4.30 -5.23
C LEU A 28 0.73 -3.69 -6.17
N ALA A 29 0.41 -2.40 -6.02
CA ALA A 29 -0.50 -1.69 -6.92
C ALA A 29 0.06 -1.58 -8.35
N GLY A 30 1.37 -1.39 -8.49
CA GLY A 30 2.06 -1.39 -9.78
C GLY A 30 2.02 -2.75 -10.49
N LEU A 31 2.00 -3.85 -9.73
CA LEU A 31 1.84 -5.22 -10.23
C LEU A 31 0.37 -5.62 -10.45
N GLY A 32 -0.57 -4.69 -10.29
CA GLY A 32 -2.01 -4.91 -10.55
C GLY A 32 -2.76 -5.60 -9.41
N ALA A 33 -2.23 -5.61 -8.19
CA ALA A 33 -2.95 -6.09 -7.02
C ALA A 33 -4.04 -5.10 -6.58
N GLN A 34 -5.10 -5.62 -5.98
CA GLN A 34 -6.11 -4.83 -5.27
C GLN A 34 -5.66 -4.66 -3.82
N VAL A 35 -5.11 -3.49 -3.50
CA VAL A 35 -4.45 -3.25 -2.22
C VAL A 35 -5.38 -2.50 -1.26
N SER A 36 -5.53 -3.05 -0.05
CA SER A 36 -6.11 -2.35 1.10
C SER A 36 -5.00 -2.06 2.11
N VAL A 37 -5.02 -0.86 2.69
CA VAL A 37 -4.03 -0.38 3.65
C VAL A 37 -4.72 -0.13 4.98
N ILE A 38 -4.12 -0.64 6.06
CA ILE A 38 -4.49 -0.30 7.43
C ILE A 38 -3.25 0.30 8.09
N ASP A 39 -3.38 1.47 8.70
CA ASP A 39 -2.32 2.07 9.49
C ASP A 39 -2.89 2.66 10.77
N ALA A 40 -2.18 2.47 11.88
CA ALA A 40 -2.62 2.97 13.18
C ALA A 40 -2.35 4.47 13.34
N LEU A 41 -1.50 5.08 12.49
CA LEU A 41 -1.12 6.49 12.55
C LEU A 41 -0.67 6.92 13.95
N ILE A 42 0.01 6.01 14.68
CA ILE A 42 0.53 6.32 16.01
C ILE A 42 1.53 7.48 15.86
N PRO A 43 1.39 8.57 16.64
CA PRO A 43 2.33 9.68 16.60
C PRO A 43 3.78 9.18 16.66
N GLN A 44 4.67 9.80 15.88
CA GLN A 44 6.10 9.43 15.78
C GLN A 44 6.43 8.07 15.14
N HIS A 45 5.45 7.25 14.70
CA HIS A 45 5.71 6.00 13.96
C HIS A 45 5.84 6.17 12.44
N GLY A 46 5.81 7.41 11.95
CA GLY A 46 6.15 7.76 10.56
C GLY A 46 5.08 7.48 9.51
N GLY A 47 3.85 7.14 9.93
CA GLY A 47 2.70 7.01 9.02
C GLY A 47 2.25 8.37 8.50
N ASP A 48 2.17 8.52 7.17
CA ASP A 48 1.70 9.74 6.49
C ASP A 48 0.95 9.37 5.21
N LEU A 49 -0.23 9.97 5.00
CA LEU A 49 -1.02 9.80 3.76
C LEU A 49 -0.25 10.29 2.53
N TYR A 50 0.63 11.28 2.67
CA TYR A 50 1.48 11.78 1.60
C TYR A 50 2.34 10.66 0.97
N ASN A 51 2.68 9.61 1.72
CA ASN A 51 3.47 8.51 1.19
C ASN A 51 2.74 7.70 0.10
N LEU A 52 1.41 7.83 -0.01
CA LEU A 52 0.57 7.22 -1.05
C LEU A 52 0.01 8.22 -2.06
N GLU A 53 0.51 9.46 -2.09
CA GLU A 53 0.11 10.45 -3.11
C GLU A 53 0.25 9.87 -4.53
N GLY A 54 -0.79 10.03 -5.34
CA GLY A 54 -0.89 9.52 -6.71
C GLY A 54 -1.39 8.07 -6.84
N LEU A 55 -1.77 7.42 -5.74
CA LEU A 55 -2.36 6.07 -5.73
C LEU A 55 -3.85 6.05 -5.33
N GLU A 56 -4.50 7.20 -5.22
CA GLU A 56 -5.87 7.36 -4.71
C GLU A 56 -6.88 6.47 -5.46
N ASP A 57 -6.71 6.32 -6.77
CA ASP A 57 -7.59 5.49 -7.61
C ASP A 57 -7.23 3.99 -7.61
N ARG A 58 -6.17 3.59 -6.91
CA ARG A 58 -5.59 2.23 -6.98
C ARG A 58 -5.58 1.50 -5.64
N VAL A 59 -5.67 2.22 -4.53
CA VAL A 59 -5.56 1.64 -3.19
C VAL A 59 -6.69 2.13 -2.29
N HIS A 60 -7.11 1.27 -1.38
CA HIS A 60 -8.13 1.60 -0.39
C HIS A 60 -7.49 1.73 0.99
N VAL A 61 -7.54 2.92 1.59
CA VAL A 61 -6.97 3.17 2.93
C VAL A 61 -8.10 3.13 3.96
N VAL A 62 -7.86 2.41 5.07
CA VAL A 62 -8.78 2.23 6.21
C VAL A 62 -8.12 2.69 7.49
#